data_AF-K2CCV1-F1
#
_entry.id   AF-K2CCV1-F1
#
_cell.length_a   1.000
_cell.length_b   1.000
_cell.length_c   1.000
_cell.angle_alpha   90.00
_cell.angle_beta   90.00
_cell.angle_gamma   90.00
#
_symmetry.space_group_name_H-M   'P 1'
#
loop_
_entity.id
_entity.type
_entity.pdbx_description
1 polymer ?
#
loop_
_entity_poly.entity_id
_entity_poly.type
_entity_poly.pdbx_seq_one_letter_code
_entity_poly.pdbx_strand_id
1 'polypeptide(L)'
;MCTYGCYGGNDVYYSHSVMNSKDVLGSCGLKKAQYVIFNTQYSQEKYERLFKQIKTHMLQTGDWGQYFPIEASLFGYNETNAQHWYPLTKTDVQQHGWQWHEPLPAQPGQSTVCTKCQRPFKYVDQELKFYQEMHIPNPTLCYSCRYERRRQWHNPQSLWHRQCMCTQTD
;
A
#
# COMPACT_ATOMS: atom_id res chain seq x y z
N MET A 1 4.79 8.71 -11.92
CA MET A 1 3.52 8.14 -12.41
C MET A 1 2.81 7.57 -11.19
N CYS A 2 1.82 8.27 -10.63
CA CYS A 2 1.04 7.73 -9.49
C CYS A 2 -0.07 6.82 -10.03
N THR A 3 0.29 5.60 -10.40
CA THR A 3 -0.66 4.60 -10.88
C THR A 3 -0.53 3.33 -10.06
N TYR A 4 -1.66 2.69 -9.77
CA TYR A 4 -1.67 1.42 -9.04
C TYR A 4 -2.49 0.40 -9.80
N GLY A 5 -1.95 -0.80 -10.01
CA GLY A 5 -2.64 -1.87 -10.75
C GLY A 5 -2.99 -1.50 -12.19
N CYS A 6 -2.24 -0.59 -12.81
CA CYS A 6 -2.46 -0.18 -14.20
C CYS A 6 -1.51 -0.93 -15.14
N TYR A 7 -2.03 -1.52 -16.21
CA TYR A 7 -1.26 -2.40 -17.11
C TYR A 7 -1.60 -2.16 -18.58
N GLY A 8 -0.58 -2.24 -19.44
CA GLY A 8 -0.76 -2.18 -20.90
C GLY A 8 -1.31 -0.86 -21.44
N GLY A 9 -1.18 0.23 -20.67
CA GLY A 9 -1.71 1.55 -21.03
C GLY A 9 -0.61 2.58 -21.32
N ASN A 10 -0.99 3.63 -22.06
CA ASN A 10 -0.15 4.79 -22.36
C ASN A 10 -0.79 6.05 -21.75
N ASP A 11 0.00 6.98 -21.22
CA ASP A 11 -0.53 8.25 -20.68
C ASP A 11 -1.64 8.07 -19.64
N VAL A 12 -1.34 7.24 -18.63
CA VAL A 12 -2.23 6.98 -17.50
C VAL A 12 -1.64 7.65 -16.25
N TYR A 13 -2.41 8.56 -15.64
CA TYR A 13 -1.97 9.38 -14.51
C TYR A 13 -2.98 9.31 -13.35
N TYR A 14 -2.50 9.26 -12.10
CA TYR A 14 -3.33 9.27 -10.88
C TYR A 14 -4.48 8.27 -10.87
N SER A 15 -4.29 7.10 -11.49
CA SER A 15 -5.37 6.15 -11.78
C SER A 15 -5.12 4.78 -11.14
N HIS A 16 -6.21 4.05 -10.89
CA HIS A 16 -6.20 2.77 -10.20
C HIS A 16 -6.91 1.69 -11.03
N SER A 17 -6.32 0.51 -11.15
CA SER A 17 -6.94 -0.63 -11.86
C SER A 17 -7.39 -0.30 -13.29
N VAL A 18 -6.53 0.35 -14.06
CA VAL A 18 -6.78 0.71 -15.47
C VAL A 18 -6.00 -0.21 -16.41
N MET A 19 -6.71 -0.93 -17.28
CA MET A 19 -6.14 -1.95 -18.17
C MET A 19 -6.24 -1.57 -19.64
N ASN A 20 -5.16 -1.71 -20.40
CA ASN A 20 -5.12 -1.54 -21.86
C ASN A 20 -5.77 -0.23 -22.34
N SER A 21 -5.61 0.85 -21.59
CA SER A 21 -6.29 2.13 -21.83
C SER A 21 -5.26 3.22 -22.10
N LYS A 22 -5.68 4.30 -22.78
CA LYS A 22 -4.82 5.44 -23.07
C LYS A 22 -5.51 6.76 -22.76
N ASP A 23 -4.74 7.81 -22.47
CA ASP A 23 -5.31 9.14 -22.19
C ASP A 23 -6.28 9.11 -21.00
N VAL A 24 -5.77 8.68 -19.83
CA VAL A 24 -6.58 8.49 -18.62
C VAL A 24 -5.99 9.26 -17.45
N LEU A 25 -6.82 10.04 -16.77
CA LEU A 25 -6.46 10.81 -15.58
C LEU A 25 -7.43 10.53 -14.43
N GLY A 26 -6.91 10.31 -13.22
CA GLY A 26 -7.73 10.30 -11.99
C GLY A 26 -8.83 9.23 -11.95
N SER A 27 -8.69 8.13 -12.70
CA SER A 27 -9.80 7.19 -12.93
C SER A 27 -9.54 5.81 -12.32
N CYS A 28 -10.61 5.08 -12.04
CA CYS A 28 -10.59 3.79 -11.36
C CYS A 28 -11.39 2.72 -12.14
N GLY A 29 -10.84 1.52 -12.30
CA GLY A 29 -11.58 0.34 -12.76
C GLY A 29 -11.97 0.35 -14.24
N LEU A 30 -11.08 0.83 -15.11
CA LEU A 30 -11.34 0.97 -16.55
C LEU A 30 -10.62 -0.11 -17.37
N LYS A 31 -11.20 -0.50 -18.50
CA LYS A 31 -10.60 -1.44 -19.45
C LYS A 31 -10.84 -0.96 -20.89
N LYS A 32 -9.77 -0.90 -21.69
CA LYS A 32 -9.83 -0.43 -23.10
C LYS A 32 -10.49 0.95 -23.25
N ALA A 33 -10.28 1.84 -22.27
CA ALA A 33 -10.85 3.17 -22.26
C ALA A 33 -9.91 4.18 -22.93
N GLN A 34 -10.49 5.27 -23.44
CA GLN A 34 -9.72 6.40 -23.97
C GLN A 34 -10.42 7.74 -23.69
N TYR A 35 -9.62 8.77 -23.42
CA TYR A 35 -10.05 10.14 -23.16
C TYR A 35 -10.95 10.23 -21.93
N VAL A 36 -10.47 9.69 -20.81
CA VAL A 36 -11.25 9.58 -19.57
C VAL A 36 -10.60 10.38 -18.44
N ILE A 37 -11.39 11.23 -17.79
CA ILE A 37 -10.98 11.97 -16.59
C ILE A 37 -12.03 11.70 -15.51
N PHE A 38 -11.60 11.30 -14.30
CA PHE A 38 -12.49 10.98 -13.18
C PHE A 38 -13.65 10.06 -13.57
N ASN A 39 -13.32 8.93 -14.23
CA ASN A 39 -14.28 7.94 -14.74
C ASN A 39 -15.29 8.43 -15.78
N THR A 40 -15.15 9.66 -16.27
CA THR A 40 -16.04 10.24 -17.29
C THR A 40 -15.33 10.32 -18.62
N GLN A 41 -15.93 9.75 -19.67
CA GLN A 41 -15.39 9.79 -21.03
C GLN A 41 -15.74 11.10 -21.72
N TYR A 42 -14.76 11.68 -22.42
CA TYR A 42 -14.90 12.93 -23.16
C TYR A 42 -14.53 12.76 -24.63
N SER A 43 -14.91 13.74 -25.46
CA SER A 43 -14.29 13.90 -26.78
C SER A 43 -12.81 14.27 -26.63
N GLN A 44 -12.00 13.96 -27.64
CA GLN A 44 -10.56 14.23 -27.63
C GLN A 44 -10.25 15.71 -27.31
N GLU A 45 -10.86 16.65 -28.03
CA GLU A 45 -10.63 18.09 -27.86
C GLU A 45 -10.95 18.55 -26.43
N LYS A 46 -12.05 18.04 -25.86
CA LYS A 46 -12.48 18.38 -24.50
C LYS A 46 -11.54 17.75 -23.47
N TYR A 47 -11.12 16.51 -23.68
CA TYR A 47 -10.12 15.84 -22.85
C TYR A 47 -8.81 16.63 -22.84
N GLU A 48 -8.26 16.96 -24.01
CA GLU A 48 -6.98 17.69 -24.12
C GLU A 48 -7.04 19.05 -23.42
N ARG A 49 -8.14 19.78 -23.58
CA ARG A 49 -8.38 21.05 -22.89
C ARG A 49 -8.41 20.87 -21.37
N LEU A 50 -9.21 19.93 -20.87
CA LEU A 50 -9.34 19.67 -19.41
C LEU A 50 -8.03 19.16 -18.82
N PHE A 51 -7.38 18.22 -19.50
CA PHE A 51 -6.10 17.66 -19.09
C PHE A 51 -5.04 18.75 -18.96
N LYS A 52 -4.94 19.64 -19.95
CA LYS A 52 -4.02 20.79 -19.91
C LYS A 52 -4.32 21.70 -18.72
N GLN A 53 -5.58 22.03 -18.48
CA GLN A 53 -5.99 22.87 -17.34
C GLN A 53 -5.60 22.24 -16.00
N ILE A 54 -5.95 20.95 -15.79
CA ILE A 54 -5.65 20.23 -14.55
C ILE A 54 -4.13 20.12 -14.36
N LYS A 55 -3.39 19.73 -15.41
CA LYS A 55 -1.93 19.59 -15.35
C LYS A 55 -1.25 20.92 -15.04
N THR A 56 -1.66 22.01 -15.68
CA THR A 56 -1.09 23.34 -15.40
C THR A 56 -1.35 23.75 -13.96
N HIS A 57 -2.56 23.54 -13.44
CA HIS A 57 -2.87 23.84 -12.05
C HIS A 57 -2.01 23.00 -11.09
N MET A 58 -1.91 21.69 -11.30
CA MET A 58 -1.09 20.80 -10.47
C MET A 58 0.40 21.09 -10.55
N LEU A 59 0.89 21.60 -11.68
CA LEU A 59 2.28 22.07 -11.80
C LEU A 59 2.51 23.35 -11.00
N GLN A 60 1.53 24.25 -10.95
CA GLN A 60 1.61 25.49 -10.17
C GLN A 60 1.55 25.22 -8.66
N THR A 61 0.74 24.26 -8.22
CA THR A 61 0.66 23.84 -6.80
C THR A 61 1.82 22.93 -6.40
N GLY A 62 2.54 22.35 -7.35
CA GLY A 62 3.64 21.41 -7.09
C GLY A 62 3.18 19.96 -6.87
N ASP A 63 1.89 19.68 -7.03
CA ASP A 63 1.31 18.34 -6.85
C ASP A 63 1.60 17.40 -8.02
N TRP A 64 1.94 17.94 -9.20
CA TRP A 64 2.16 17.10 -10.37
C TRP A 64 3.42 16.22 -10.22
N GLY A 65 3.20 14.91 -10.17
CA GLY A 65 4.21 13.87 -10.01
C GLY A 65 4.30 13.35 -8.58
N GLN A 66 3.63 14.01 -7.63
CA GLN A 66 3.64 13.64 -6.23
C GLN A 66 2.60 12.55 -5.93
N TYR A 67 2.83 11.83 -4.84
CA TYR A 67 1.82 10.96 -4.24
C TYR A 67 0.69 11.80 -3.62
N PHE A 68 -0.43 11.15 -3.31
CA PHE A 68 -1.50 11.80 -2.56
C PHE A 68 -0.96 12.31 -1.20
N PRO A 69 -1.49 13.44 -0.71
CA PRO A 69 -1.13 13.98 0.60
C PRO A 69 -1.35 12.92 1.69
N ILE A 70 -0.42 12.82 2.63
CA ILE A 70 -0.47 11.82 3.70
C ILE A 70 -1.67 12.05 4.63
N GLU A 71 -2.13 13.29 4.70
CA GLU A 71 -3.32 13.73 5.44
C GLU A 71 -4.60 13.08 4.91
N ALA A 72 -4.62 12.66 3.64
CA ALA A 72 -5.74 11.94 3.05
C ALA A 72 -5.74 10.43 3.37
N SER A 73 -4.68 9.92 4.02
CA SER A 73 -4.64 8.52 4.46
C SER A 73 -5.66 8.29 5.58
N LEU A 74 -6.50 7.27 5.41
CA LEU A 74 -7.41 6.79 6.47
C LEU A 74 -6.69 5.95 7.54
N PHE A 75 -5.44 5.56 7.25
CA PHE A 75 -4.64 4.70 8.10
C PHE A 75 -3.48 5.48 8.72
N GLY A 76 -3.21 5.15 9.97
CA GLY A 76 -2.07 5.63 10.73
C GLY A 76 -0.80 4.93 10.28
N TYR A 77 0.33 5.60 10.48
CA TYR A 77 1.65 5.10 10.07
C TYR A 77 1.91 3.68 10.60
N ASN A 78 1.55 3.44 11.86
CA ASN A 78 1.72 2.19 12.59
C ASN A 78 0.92 0.99 12.05
N GLU A 79 -0.13 1.24 11.28
CA GLU A 79 -0.96 0.18 10.66
C GLU A 79 -0.50 -0.16 9.25
N THR A 80 0.32 0.70 8.64
CA THR A 80 0.81 0.49 7.29
C THR A 80 2.04 -0.42 7.28
N ASN A 81 2.38 -0.95 6.11
CA ASN A 81 3.66 -1.63 5.93
C ASN A 81 4.87 -0.75 6.26
N ALA A 82 4.75 0.59 6.20
CA ALA A 82 5.86 1.49 6.49
C ALA A 82 6.43 1.25 7.89
N GLN A 83 5.59 1.04 8.92
CA GLN A 83 6.06 0.72 10.28
C GLN A 83 6.84 -0.59 10.36
N HIS A 84 6.55 -1.56 9.50
CA HIS A 84 7.29 -2.82 9.46
C HIS A 84 8.68 -2.66 8.85
N TRP A 85 8.81 -1.81 7.83
CA TRP A 85 10.07 -1.59 7.10
C TRP A 85 10.94 -0.51 7.75
N TYR A 86 10.31 0.56 8.22
CA TYR A 86 10.90 1.76 8.80
C TYR A 86 10.20 2.05 10.14
N PRO A 87 10.50 1.29 11.20
CA PRO A 87 9.82 1.45 12.47
C PRO A 87 10.14 2.82 13.07
N LEU A 88 9.09 3.63 13.28
CA LEU A 88 9.16 4.91 13.96
C LEU A 88 8.45 4.84 15.31
N THR A 89 8.82 5.73 16.22
CA THR A 89 8.09 5.93 17.47
C THR A 89 6.88 6.81 17.24
N LYS A 90 5.88 6.73 18.12
CA LYS A 90 4.70 7.61 18.07
C LYS A 90 5.09 9.09 18.07
N THR A 91 6.10 9.47 18.86
CA THR A 91 6.59 10.84 18.93
C THR A 91 7.19 11.30 17.61
N ASP A 92 7.97 10.45 16.94
CA ASP A 92 8.56 10.78 15.64
C ASP A 92 7.47 10.94 14.58
N VAL A 93 6.51 10.02 14.54
CA VAL A 93 5.38 10.07 13.59
C VAL A 93 4.58 11.37 13.76
N GLN A 94 4.34 11.78 15.00
CA GLN A 94 3.65 13.04 15.30
C GLN A 94 4.46 14.28 14.92
N GLN A 95 5.79 14.27 15.06
CA GLN A 95 6.66 15.35 14.59
C GLN A 95 6.59 15.54 13.07
N HIS A 96 6.40 14.45 12.32
CA HIS A 96 6.20 14.50 10.87
C HIS A 96 4.77 14.92 10.47
N GLY A 97 3.87 15.12 11.43
CA GLY A 97 2.47 15.45 11.18
C GLY A 97 1.61 14.26 10.72
N TRP A 98 2.10 13.02 10.90
CA TRP A 98 1.40 11.82 10.46
C TRP A 98 0.48 11.25 11.54
N GLN A 99 -0.54 10.52 11.12
CA GLN A 99 -1.47 9.88 12.05
C GLN A 99 -0.85 8.65 12.72
N TRP A 100 -1.18 8.43 13.99
CA TRP A 100 -0.87 7.22 14.74
C TRP A 100 -2.17 6.68 15.33
N HIS A 101 -2.52 5.44 14.98
CA HIS A 101 -3.71 4.78 15.53
C HIS A 101 -3.39 4.06 16.84
N GLU A 102 -4.19 4.33 17.86
CA GLU A 102 -4.12 3.59 19.11
C GLU A 102 -4.75 2.20 18.93
N PRO A 103 -4.12 1.14 19.46
CA PRO A 103 -4.70 -0.19 19.38
C PRO A 103 -6.04 -0.23 20.11
N LEU A 104 -7.04 -0.84 19.48
CA LEU A 104 -8.36 -1.03 20.08
C LEU A 104 -8.24 -1.85 21.38
N PRO A 105 -9.08 -1.55 22.39
CA PRO A 105 -9.10 -2.32 23.63
C PRO A 105 -9.41 -3.78 23.33
N ALA A 106 -8.76 -4.68 24.07
CA ALA A 106 -8.98 -6.11 23.92
C ALA A 106 -10.45 -6.45 24.18
N GLN A 107 -11.08 -7.13 23.24
CA GLN A 107 -12.44 -7.64 23.39
C GLN A 107 -12.44 -8.76 24.45
N PRO A 108 -13.35 -8.75 25.44
CA PRO A 108 -13.43 -9.81 26.43
C PRO A 108 -13.85 -11.13 25.76
N GLY A 109 -13.05 -12.18 25.90
CA GLY A 109 -13.31 -13.50 25.31
C GLY A 109 -12.20 -14.52 25.64
N GLN A 110 -12.44 -15.80 25.31
CA GLN A 110 -11.46 -16.87 25.51
C GLN A 110 -10.23 -16.63 24.62
N SER A 111 -9.12 -16.24 25.23
CA SER A 111 -7.87 -15.92 24.54
C SER A 111 -6.76 -16.91 24.90
N THR A 112 -6.11 -17.46 23.88
CA THR A 112 -4.87 -18.23 24.03
C THR A 112 -3.70 -17.26 24.17
N VAL A 113 -2.68 -17.61 24.95
CA VAL A 113 -1.48 -16.77 25.15
C VAL A 113 -0.38 -17.16 24.18
N CYS A 114 0.25 -16.18 23.53
CA CYS A 114 1.38 -16.40 22.63
C CYS A 114 2.66 -16.76 23.40
N THR A 115 3.34 -17.84 23.03
CA THR A 115 4.59 -18.27 23.69
C THR A 115 5.73 -17.25 23.58
N LYS A 116 5.81 -16.48 22.48
CA LYS A 116 6.91 -15.51 22.24
C LYS A 116 6.68 -14.17 22.93
N CYS A 117 5.51 -13.54 22.72
CA CYS A 117 5.25 -12.18 23.17
C CYS A 117 4.30 -12.10 24.36
N GLN A 118 3.78 -13.23 24.86
CA GLN A 118 2.83 -13.33 25.96
C GLN A 118 1.54 -12.52 25.77
N ARG A 119 1.27 -12.06 24.55
CA ARG A 119 0.02 -11.36 24.22
C ARG A 119 -1.11 -12.36 24.03
N PRO A 120 -2.32 -12.07 24.54
CA PRO A 120 -3.50 -12.87 24.26
C PRO A 120 -3.88 -12.73 22.78
N PHE A 121 -4.29 -13.84 22.17
CA PHE A 121 -4.87 -13.88 20.82
C PHE A 121 -5.97 -14.93 20.76
N LYS A 122 -6.90 -14.76 19.82
CA LYS A 122 -8.02 -15.67 19.60
C LYS A 122 -7.92 -16.31 18.22
N TYR A 123 -8.40 -17.54 18.11
CA TYR A 123 -8.66 -18.16 16.82
C TYR A 123 -10.07 -17.81 16.36
N VAL A 124 -10.26 -17.68 15.06
CA VAL A 124 -11.61 -17.65 14.46
C VAL A 124 -12.08 -19.09 14.24
N ASP A 125 -13.37 -19.38 14.38
CA ASP A 125 -13.92 -20.73 14.20
C ASP A 125 -13.54 -21.34 12.85
N GLN A 126 -13.50 -20.51 11.81
CA GLN A 126 -13.06 -20.90 10.47
C GLN A 126 -11.59 -21.34 10.43
N GLU A 127 -10.70 -20.72 11.22
CA GLU A 127 -9.28 -21.12 11.31
C GLU A 127 -9.16 -22.47 12.02
N LEU A 128 -9.90 -22.69 13.10
CA LEU A 128 -9.88 -23.97 13.83
C LEU A 128 -10.38 -25.12 12.96
N LYS A 129 -11.49 -24.90 12.24
CA LYS A 129 -12.04 -25.88 11.30
C LYS A 129 -11.01 -26.24 10.22
N PHE A 130 -10.35 -25.23 9.65
CA PHE A 130 -9.29 -25.43 8.65
C PHE A 130 -8.12 -26.27 9.18
N TYR A 131 -7.64 -26.01 10.41
CA TYR A 131 -6.54 -26.78 10.99
C TYR A 131 -6.93 -28.25 11.25
N GLN A 132 -8.16 -28.49 11.68
CA GLN A 132 -8.70 -29.85 11.87
C GLN A 132 -8.79 -30.61 10.55
N GLU A 133 -9.39 -30.02 9.52
CA GLU A 133 -9.55 -30.65 8.19
C GLU A 133 -8.19 -30.97 7.54
N MET A 134 -7.23 -30.06 7.67
CA MET A 134 -5.90 -30.21 7.09
C MET A 134 -4.95 -31.07 7.94
N HIS A 135 -5.38 -31.53 9.12
CA HIS A 135 -4.56 -32.27 10.08
C HIS A 135 -3.27 -31.52 10.49
N ILE A 136 -3.37 -30.19 10.63
CA ILE A 136 -2.25 -29.31 11.00
C ILE A 136 -2.40 -28.92 12.46
N PRO A 137 -1.33 -28.95 13.28
CA PRO A 137 -1.39 -28.51 14.67
C PRO A 137 -1.68 -27.00 14.78
N ASN A 138 -2.47 -26.63 15.79
CA ASN A 138 -2.83 -25.23 16.04
C ASN A 138 -1.59 -24.36 16.36
N PRO A 139 -1.49 -23.13 15.81
CA PRO A 139 -0.31 -22.29 16.02
C PRO A 139 -0.16 -21.76 17.45
N THR A 140 0.96 -22.02 18.11
CA THR A 140 1.26 -21.49 19.47
C THR A 140 1.65 -20.00 19.49
N LEU A 141 1.94 -19.43 18.33
CA LEU A 141 2.34 -18.03 18.16
C LEU A 141 1.18 -17.19 17.64
N CYS A 142 1.03 -15.96 18.12
CA CYS A 142 0.04 -15.01 17.61
C CYS A 142 0.35 -14.58 16.15
N TYR A 143 -0.65 -13.99 15.48
CA TYR A 143 -0.55 -13.53 14.10
C TYR A 143 0.71 -12.66 13.84
N SER A 144 0.95 -11.63 14.66
CA SER A 144 2.07 -10.71 14.48
C SER A 144 3.42 -11.42 14.58
N CYS A 145 3.61 -12.30 15.56
CA CYS A 145 4.86 -13.05 15.70
C CYS A 145 5.07 -14.05 14.57
N ARG A 146 4.00 -14.69 14.06
CA ARG A 146 4.08 -15.55 12.86
C ARG A 146 4.43 -14.73 11.62
N TYR A 147 3.82 -13.56 11.47
CA TYR A 147 4.09 -12.64 10.36
C TYR A 147 5.55 -12.17 10.38
N GLU A 148 6.07 -11.72 11.52
CA GLU A 148 7.49 -11.35 11.70
C GLU A 148 8.42 -12.50 11.34
N ARG A 149 8.14 -13.72 11.84
CA ARG A 149 8.95 -14.90 11.54
C ARG A 149 9.00 -15.17 10.02
N ARG A 150 7.87 -15.04 9.32
CA ARG A 150 7.83 -15.17 7.85
C ARG A 150 8.60 -14.05 7.15
N ARG A 151 8.47 -12.81 7.63
CA ARG A 151 9.18 -11.66 7.06
C ARG A 151 10.70 -11.83 7.11
N GLN A 152 11.25 -12.48 8.15
CA GLN A 152 12.69 -12.75 8.25
C GLN A 152 13.23 -13.66 7.15
N TRP A 153 12.37 -14.41 6.45
CA TRP A 153 12.78 -15.27 5.34
C TRP A 153 12.88 -14.48 4.04
N HIS A 154 12.36 -13.25 3.99
CA HIS A 154 12.51 -12.36 2.86
C HIS A 154 13.81 -11.59 2.98
N ASN A 155 14.41 -11.28 1.82
CA ASN A 155 15.57 -10.40 1.77
C ASN A 155 15.25 -9.06 2.45
N PRO A 156 16.18 -8.52 3.26
CA PRO A 156 15.96 -7.23 3.90
C PRO A 156 15.83 -6.14 2.84
N GLN A 157 14.92 -5.20 3.06
CA GLN A 157 14.81 -4.00 2.24
C GLN A 157 15.90 -3.01 2.64
N SER A 158 17.13 -3.29 2.24
CA SER A 158 18.29 -2.43 2.43
C SER A 158 18.93 -2.08 1.09
N LEU A 159 19.44 -0.86 0.98
CA LEU A 159 20.30 -0.47 -0.12
C LEU A 159 21.67 -1.10 0.10
N TRP A 160 22.10 -1.93 -0.84
CA TRP A 160 23.42 -2.57 -0.80
C TRP A 160 24.39 -1.73 -1.62
N HIS A 161 25.50 -1.33 -1.01
CA HIS A 161 26.58 -0.71 -1.77
C HIS A 161 27.15 -1.72 -2.77
N ARG A 162 27.22 -1.33 -4.03
CA ARG A 162 27.81 -2.11 -5.13
C ARG A 162 28.74 -1.20 -5.92
N GLN A 163 29.82 -1.77 -6.45
CA GLN A 163 30.65 -1.06 -7.42
C GLN A 163 29.85 -0.85 -8.71
N CYS A 164 30.06 0.31 -9.35
CA CYS A 164 29.41 0.64 -10.61
C CYS A 164 29.80 -0.38 -11.68
N MET A 165 28.84 -0.90 -12.44
CA MET A 165 29.12 -1.86 -13.52
C MET A 165 29.63 -1.18 -14.79
N CYS A 166 29.66 0.16 -14.85
CA CYS A 166 30.11 0.91 -16.02
C CYS A 166 31.62 0.82 -16.30
N THR A 167 32.41 0.24 -15.40
CA THR A 167 33.88 0.12 -15.54
C THR A 167 34.35 -1.34 -15.61
N GLN A 168 33.46 -2.30 -15.78
CA GLN A 168 33.86 -3.70 -15.98
C GLN A 168 34.27 -3.85 -17.46
N THR A 169 35.58 -3.86 -17.73
CA THR A 169 36.12 -4.40 -18.98
C THR A 169 36.04 -5.93 -18.91
N ASP A 170 35.54 -6.56 -19.98
CA ASP A 170 35.43 -8.02 -20.12
C ASP A 170 36.74 -8.77 -19.82
#